data_AF-A0A414EV39-F1
#
_entry.id   AF-A0A414EV39-F1
#
_cell.length_a   1.000
_cell.length_b   1.000
_cell.length_c   1.000
_cell.angle_alpha   90.00
_cell.angle_beta   90.00
_cell.angle_gamma   90.00
#
_symmetry.space_group_name_H-M   'P 1'
#
loop_
_entity.id
_entity.type
_entity.pdbx_description
1 polymer ?
#
loop_
_entity_poly.entity_id
_entity_poly.type
_entity_poly.pdbx_seq_one_letter_code
_entity_poly.pdbx_strand_id
1 'polypeptide(L)'
;MSLRGGIGLPELPLEDGQEFRLGIMGGTFDPIHYGHLVTAEQARESLDLDAVLFMPAGSPAFKLDKPVTPAEDRYAMTVLATAANPAFLASRFEIDRPGVTYTADTLHALRDFYPPQVKLYFITGADAIIDIVTWHDAERIAELATFIAATRPGFDIDTARARIKESGLPFDVRYIQIPALAISSTNIRKRVARGMSVRYLTSESVLGYIRKRRLYADLGQEDFE
;
A
#
# COMPACT_ATOMS: atom_id res chain seq x y z
N MET A 1 17.36 -10.89 -6.87
CA MET A 1 17.42 -9.55 -6.26
C MET A 1 18.08 -9.70 -4.90
N SER A 2 19.29 -9.16 -4.75
CA SER A 2 20.06 -9.26 -3.51
C SER A 2 19.46 -8.28 -2.49
N LEU A 3 18.94 -8.78 -1.36
CA LEU A 3 18.59 -7.95 -0.20
C LEU A 3 19.89 -7.52 0.50
N ARG A 4 20.66 -6.63 -0.13
CA ARG A 4 21.79 -5.98 0.53
C ARG A 4 21.25 -4.74 1.23
N GLY A 5 20.90 -4.96 2.49
CA GLY A 5 20.34 -3.95 3.39
C GLY A 5 19.50 -4.68 4.42
N GLY A 6 20.07 -4.97 5.58
CA GLY A 6 19.46 -5.79 6.64
C GLY A 6 18.16 -5.27 7.25
N ILE A 7 17.50 -4.32 6.59
CA ILE A 7 16.26 -3.67 7.02
C ILE A 7 15.06 -3.98 6.10
N GLY A 8 15.20 -4.91 5.14
CA GLY A 8 14.05 -5.40 4.35
C GLY A 8 13.56 -4.46 3.23
N LEU A 9 14.37 -3.47 2.83
CA LEU A 9 14.14 -2.64 1.64
C LEU A 9 14.91 -3.18 0.42
N PRO A 10 14.33 -3.14 -0.79
CA PRO A 10 15.02 -3.61 -2.00
C PRO A 10 16.07 -2.59 -2.49
N GLU A 11 17.12 -3.11 -3.13
CA GLU A 11 17.99 -2.28 -3.96
C GLU A 11 17.25 -1.86 -5.24
N LEU A 12 17.49 -0.62 -5.69
CA LEU A 12 16.94 -0.07 -6.93
C LEU A 12 18.03 -0.04 -8.01
N PRO A 13 17.68 -0.28 -9.28
CA PRO A 13 18.63 -0.20 -10.39
C PRO A 13 18.87 1.27 -10.76
N LEU A 14 19.62 1.98 -9.92
CA LEU A 14 19.92 3.39 -10.10
C LEU A 14 21.03 3.57 -11.14
N GLU A 15 20.83 4.51 -12.06
CA GLU A 15 21.84 4.99 -13.00
C GLU A 15 22.30 6.39 -12.59
N ASP A 16 23.58 6.70 -12.83
CA ASP A 16 24.17 8.00 -12.47
C ASP A 16 23.46 9.15 -13.17
N GLY A 17 23.00 10.13 -12.40
CA GLY A 17 22.33 11.32 -12.92
C GLY A 17 20.85 11.13 -13.31
N GLN A 18 20.31 9.91 -13.19
CA GLN A 18 18.90 9.64 -13.48
C GLN A 18 18.03 9.70 -12.20
N GLU A 19 16.95 10.46 -12.28
CA GLU A 19 15.88 10.44 -11.27
C GLU A 19 15.17 9.08 -11.30
N PHE A 20 14.93 8.50 -10.12
CA PHE A 20 14.14 7.26 -9.98
C PHE A 20 12.87 7.54 -9.19
N ARG A 21 11.70 7.29 -9.77
CA ARG A 21 10.38 7.55 -9.18
C ARG A 21 9.83 6.28 -8.57
N LEU A 22 9.90 6.21 -7.24
CA LEU A 22 9.43 5.06 -6.47
C LEU A 22 8.06 5.33 -5.88
N GLY A 23 7.04 4.62 -6.37
CA GLY A 23 5.73 4.53 -5.73
C GLY A 23 5.80 3.68 -4.46
N ILE A 24 5.18 4.12 -3.37
CA ILE A 24 5.03 3.38 -2.12
C ILE A 24 3.54 3.11 -1.93
N MET A 25 3.15 1.85 -1.94
CA MET A 25 1.78 1.45 -1.60
C MET A 25 1.79 0.72 -0.26
N GLY A 26 1.46 1.45 0.80
CA GLY A 26 1.27 0.90 2.13
C GLY A 26 -0.10 0.24 2.27
N GLY A 27 -0.18 -0.86 3.02
CA GLY A 27 -1.46 -1.50 3.30
C GLY A 27 -1.34 -2.73 4.19
N THR A 28 -2.43 -3.11 4.85
CA THR A 28 -2.43 -4.38 5.59
C THR A 28 -2.30 -5.57 4.64
N PHE A 29 -2.92 -5.49 3.45
CA PHE A 29 -2.95 -6.56 2.44
C PHE A 29 -3.44 -7.91 3.00
N ASP A 30 -4.68 -7.94 3.49
CA ASP A 30 -5.24 -9.10 4.21
C ASP A 30 -6.55 -9.64 3.58
N PRO A 31 -6.50 -10.23 2.38
CA PRO A 31 -5.32 -10.40 1.51
C PRO A 31 -5.15 -9.28 0.49
N ILE A 32 -3.97 -9.19 -0.15
CA ILE A 32 -3.79 -8.41 -1.38
C ILE A 32 -4.76 -8.90 -2.47
N HIS A 33 -5.18 -8.00 -3.37
CA HIS A 33 -6.24 -8.25 -4.35
C HIS A 33 -6.14 -7.31 -5.55
N TYR A 34 -6.92 -7.57 -6.61
CA TYR A 34 -6.82 -6.81 -7.87
C TYR A 34 -7.09 -5.32 -7.72
N GLY A 35 -7.93 -4.90 -6.76
CA GLY A 35 -8.08 -3.48 -6.42
C GLY A 35 -6.75 -2.78 -6.09
N HIS A 36 -5.87 -3.41 -5.30
CA HIS A 36 -4.55 -2.87 -5.00
C HIS A 36 -3.64 -2.86 -6.24
N LEU A 37 -3.59 -3.98 -6.97
CA LEU A 37 -2.70 -4.15 -8.12
C LEU A 37 -3.03 -3.18 -9.26
N VAL A 38 -4.31 -3.01 -9.57
CA VAL A 38 -4.76 -2.06 -10.59
C VAL A 38 -4.50 -0.62 -10.16
N THR A 39 -4.71 -0.29 -8.88
CA THR A 39 -4.38 1.04 -8.36
C THR A 39 -2.89 1.35 -8.50
N ALA A 40 -2.02 0.40 -8.13
CA ALA A 40 -0.58 0.55 -8.25
C ALA A 40 -0.14 0.72 -9.70
N GLU A 41 -0.68 -0.09 -10.62
CA GLU A 41 -0.30 -0.03 -12.03
C GLU A 41 -0.76 1.27 -12.68
N GLN A 42 -2.00 1.71 -12.40
CA GLN A 42 -2.49 2.98 -12.93
C GLN A 42 -1.73 4.18 -12.37
N ALA A 43 -1.33 4.14 -11.10
CA ALA A 43 -0.45 5.15 -10.52
C ALA A 43 0.92 5.17 -11.22
N ARG A 44 1.48 3.99 -11.47
CA ARG A 44 2.75 3.81 -12.16
C ARG A 44 2.70 4.40 -13.57
N GLU A 45 1.68 4.06 -14.36
CA GLU A 45 1.50 4.56 -15.72
C GLU A 45 1.18 6.06 -15.76
N SER A 46 0.34 6.56 -14.86
CA SER A 46 -0.14 7.95 -14.92
C SER A 46 0.91 8.99 -14.52
N LEU A 47 1.92 8.57 -13.76
CA LEU A 47 2.96 9.46 -13.21
C LEU A 47 4.38 9.01 -13.55
N ASP A 48 4.50 8.12 -14.54
CA ASP A 48 5.77 7.58 -15.02
C ASP A 48 6.66 7.07 -13.87
N LEU A 49 6.08 6.28 -12.96
CA LEU A 49 6.86 5.69 -11.86
C LEU A 49 7.69 4.52 -12.42
N ASP A 50 8.95 4.46 -12.02
CA ASP A 50 9.86 3.38 -12.42
C ASP A 50 9.52 2.07 -11.73
N ALA A 51 9.06 2.15 -10.47
CA ALA A 51 8.62 0.99 -9.69
C ALA A 51 7.57 1.35 -8.64
N VAL A 52 6.82 0.34 -8.19
CA VAL A 52 5.93 0.43 -7.02
C VAL A 52 6.35 -0.58 -5.96
N LEU A 53 6.71 -0.09 -4.79
CA LEU A 53 7.02 -0.84 -3.59
C LEU A 53 5.75 -1.07 -2.76
N PHE A 54 5.27 -2.31 -2.76
CA PHE A 54 4.23 -2.76 -1.85
C PHE A 54 4.83 -2.98 -0.47
N MET A 55 4.24 -2.31 0.52
CA MET A 55 4.72 -2.32 1.90
C MET A 55 3.61 -2.86 2.81
N PRO A 56 3.59 -4.17 3.09
CA PRO A 56 2.65 -4.74 4.03
C PRO A 56 2.94 -4.22 5.43
N ALA A 57 1.90 -3.70 6.09
CA ALA A 57 2.04 -3.14 7.43
C ALA A 57 2.48 -4.21 8.44
N GLY A 58 3.34 -3.84 9.38
CA GLY A 58 3.66 -4.64 10.56
C GLY A 58 2.51 -4.60 11.57
N SER A 59 2.65 -3.73 12.57
CA SER A 59 1.60 -3.38 13.53
C SER A 59 1.06 -1.97 13.25
N PRO A 60 0.09 -1.81 12.33
CA PRO A 60 -0.43 -0.50 11.96
C PRO A 60 -1.22 0.12 13.12
N ALA A 61 -0.96 1.39 13.44
CA ALA A 61 -1.57 2.12 14.55
C ALA A 61 -3.12 2.06 14.56
N PHE A 62 -3.73 2.01 13.37
CA PHE A 62 -5.18 2.08 13.18
C PHE A 62 -5.90 0.72 13.20
N LYS A 63 -5.20 -0.40 13.51
CA LYS A 63 -5.82 -1.74 13.60
C LYS A 63 -5.35 -2.58 14.79
N LEU A 64 -5.06 -1.95 15.93
CA LEU A 64 -4.59 -2.68 17.12
C LEU A 64 -5.64 -3.66 17.67
N ASP A 65 -6.93 -3.42 17.43
CA ASP A 65 -8.04 -4.18 18.04
C ASP A 65 -8.70 -5.22 17.12
N LYS A 66 -8.15 -5.49 15.92
CA LYS A 66 -8.77 -6.41 14.95
C LYS A 66 -7.91 -7.65 14.70
N PRO A 67 -8.51 -8.85 14.55
CA PRO A 67 -7.77 -10.03 14.12
C PRO A 67 -7.23 -9.79 12.71
N VAL A 68 -5.90 -9.77 12.58
CA VAL A 68 -5.18 -9.62 11.31
C VAL A 68 -4.37 -10.88 11.07
N THR A 69 -4.39 -11.36 9.83
CA THR A 69 -3.55 -12.52 9.43
C THR A 69 -2.07 -12.26 9.76
N PRO A 70 -1.31 -13.28 10.20
CA PRO A 70 0.10 -13.15 10.49
C PRO A 70 0.87 -12.41 9.38
N ALA A 71 1.81 -11.54 9.78
CA ALA A 71 2.54 -10.69 8.84
C ALA A 71 3.27 -11.48 7.75
N GLU A 72 3.82 -12.65 8.10
CA GLU A 72 4.46 -13.58 7.15
C GLU A 72 3.52 -14.04 6.03
N ASP A 73 2.29 -14.41 6.38
CA ASP A 73 1.31 -14.87 5.40
C ASP A 73 0.89 -13.71 4.48
N ARG A 74 0.74 -12.49 5.03
CA ARG A 74 0.43 -11.29 4.24
C ARG A 74 1.58 -10.91 3.31
N TYR A 75 2.82 -10.96 3.79
CA TYR A 75 4.01 -10.73 2.96
C TYR A 75 4.11 -11.75 1.83
N ALA A 76 3.94 -13.05 2.13
CA ALA A 76 3.99 -14.10 1.14
C ALA A 76 2.92 -13.89 0.05
N MET A 77 1.69 -13.55 0.44
CA MET A 77 0.63 -13.21 -0.54
C MET A 77 0.99 -11.98 -1.38
N THR A 78 1.58 -10.94 -0.78
CA THR A 78 2.05 -9.76 -1.52
C THR A 78 3.11 -10.13 -2.55
N VAL A 79 4.16 -10.88 -2.16
CA VAL A 79 5.21 -11.36 -3.08
C VAL A 79 4.59 -12.16 -4.23
N LEU A 80 3.66 -13.08 -3.92
CA LEU A 80 3.00 -13.91 -4.93
C LEU A 80 2.12 -13.11 -5.90
N ALA A 81 1.53 -12.01 -5.45
CA ALA A 81 0.69 -11.14 -6.25
C ALA A 81 1.50 -10.20 -7.16
N THR A 82 2.68 -9.76 -6.70
CA THR A 82 3.52 -8.81 -7.43
C THR A 82 4.51 -9.48 -8.36
N ALA A 83 4.84 -10.76 -8.17
CA ALA A 83 5.89 -11.47 -8.92
C ALA A 83 5.72 -11.47 -10.47
N ALA A 84 4.51 -11.28 -10.98
CA ALA A 84 4.26 -11.24 -12.42
C ALA A 84 4.50 -9.87 -13.06
N ASN A 85 4.67 -8.80 -12.28
CA ASN A 85 4.93 -7.45 -12.76
C ASN A 85 6.36 -7.04 -12.40
N PRO A 86 7.27 -6.85 -13.37
CA PRO A 86 8.67 -6.50 -13.09
C PRO A 86 8.85 -5.14 -12.43
N ALA A 87 7.87 -4.24 -12.53
CA ALA A 87 7.91 -2.94 -11.87
C ALA A 87 7.37 -2.99 -10.42
N PHE A 88 6.88 -4.14 -9.95
CA PHE A 88 6.35 -4.27 -8.59
C PHE A 88 7.33 -4.98 -7.67
N LEU A 89 7.57 -4.34 -6.53
CA LEU A 89 8.47 -4.80 -5.48
C LEU A 89 7.66 -5.06 -4.20
N ALA A 90 8.10 -6.01 -3.38
CA ALA A 90 7.50 -6.27 -2.08
C ALA A 90 8.55 -6.10 -0.98
N SER A 91 8.25 -5.27 0.01
CA SER A 91 9.14 -4.96 1.14
C SER A 91 8.71 -5.69 2.40
N ARG A 92 9.68 -6.04 3.25
CA ARG A 92 9.42 -6.50 4.63
C ARG A 92 9.66 -5.40 5.67
N PHE A 93 10.09 -4.22 5.24
CA PHE A 93 10.56 -3.14 6.11
C PHE A 93 9.63 -2.86 7.30
N GLU A 94 8.33 -2.67 7.08
CA GLU A 94 7.38 -2.42 8.18
C GLU A 94 7.07 -3.65 9.04
N ILE A 95 7.19 -4.86 8.48
CA ILE A 95 6.97 -6.11 9.22
C ILE A 95 8.08 -6.35 10.23
N ASP A 96 9.32 -6.13 9.80
CA ASP A 96 10.50 -6.42 10.60
C ASP A 96 10.81 -5.26 11.58
N ARG A 97 10.12 -4.11 11.47
CA ARG A 97 10.25 -2.98 12.37
C ARG A 97 9.44 -3.21 13.67
N PRO A 98 10.06 -3.06 14.86
CA PRO A 98 9.34 -3.20 16.12
C PRO A 98 8.43 -2.01 16.39
N GLY A 99 7.32 -2.26 17.10
CA GLY A 99 6.41 -1.22 17.58
C GLY A 99 5.33 -0.82 16.57
N VAL A 100 4.60 0.22 16.92
CA VAL A 100 3.55 0.79 16.07
C VAL A 100 4.17 1.50 14.88
N THR A 101 3.61 1.30 13.69
CA THR A 101 4.07 1.93 12.45
C THR A 101 3.19 3.11 12.07
N TYR A 102 3.83 4.26 11.84
CA TYR A 102 3.24 5.49 11.31
C TYR A 102 3.84 5.80 9.94
N THR A 103 3.03 6.36 9.03
CA THR A 103 3.50 6.73 7.68
C THR A 103 4.68 7.70 7.72
N ALA A 104 4.69 8.66 8.66
CA ALA A 104 5.78 9.62 8.83
C ALA A 104 7.13 8.93 9.04
N ASP A 105 7.18 7.98 9.96
CA ASP A 105 8.40 7.22 10.26
C ASP A 105 8.86 6.40 9.06
N THR A 106 7.91 5.77 8.36
CA THR A 106 8.20 4.96 7.18
C THR A 106 8.80 5.81 6.07
N LEU A 107 8.18 6.95 5.75
CA LEU A 107 8.70 7.86 4.73
C LEU A 107 10.07 8.43 5.12
N HIS A 108 10.28 8.71 6.42
CA HIS A 108 11.58 9.18 6.89
C HIS A 108 12.67 8.11 6.71
N ALA A 109 12.39 6.87 7.13
CA ALA A 109 13.36 5.79 6.98
C ALA A 109 13.65 5.47 5.51
N LEU A 110 12.65 5.56 4.63
CA LEU A 110 12.85 5.46 3.18
C LEU A 110 13.72 6.59 2.64
N ARG A 111 13.63 7.79 3.23
CA ARG A 111 14.46 8.92 2.84
C ARG A 111 15.89 8.82 3.34
N ASP A 112 16.10 8.29 4.54
CA ASP A 112 17.43 8.01 5.07
C ASP A 112 18.13 6.88 4.29
N PHE A 113 17.36 5.90 3.80
CA PHE A 113 17.90 4.74 3.09
C PHE A 113 18.23 5.02 1.62
N TYR A 114 17.32 5.67 0.88
CA TYR A 114 17.49 5.89 -0.55
C TYR A 114 18.19 7.22 -0.86
N PRO A 115 19.06 7.26 -1.89
CA PRO A 115 19.76 8.49 -2.25
C PRO A 115 18.80 9.58 -2.77
N PRO A 116 19.22 10.86 -2.77
CA PRO A 116 18.36 12.00 -3.14
C PRO A 116 17.74 11.95 -4.54
N GLN A 117 18.33 11.18 -5.47
CA GLN A 117 17.80 10.96 -6.82
C GLN A 117 16.53 10.10 -6.83
N VAL A 118 16.24 9.35 -5.77
CA VAL A 118 15.01 8.57 -5.63
C VAL A 118 13.91 9.49 -5.11
N LYS A 119 12.89 9.77 -5.93
CA LYS A 119 11.70 10.52 -5.53
C LYS A 119 10.64 9.57 -5.00
N LEU A 120 10.08 9.90 -3.84
CA LEU A 120 9.07 9.07 -3.19
C LEU A 120 7.67 9.56 -3.57
N TYR A 121 6.83 8.61 -3.99
CA TYR A 121 5.42 8.85 -4.29
C TYR A 121 4.56 7.96 -3.41
N PHE A 122 3.76 8.52 -2.50
CA PHE A 122 2.92 7.72 -1.61
C PHE A 122 1.53 7.49 -2.23
N ILE A 123 1.21 6.25 -2.57
CA ILE A 123 -0.05 5.85 -3.21
C ILE A 123 -1.07 5.48 -2.15
N THR A 124 -2.21 6.17 -2.15
CA THR A 124 -3.32 5.87 -1.25
C THR A 124 -4.67 6.12 -1.92
N GLY A 125 -5.74 5.58 -1.33
CA GLY A 125 -7.10 5.91 -1.77
C GLY A 125 -7.44 7.35 -1.44
N ALA A 126 -8.23 8.01 -2.29
CA ALA A 126 -8.56 9.41 -2.11
C ALA A 126 -9.30 9.72 -0.79
N ASP A 127 -10.02 8.75 -0.21
CA ASP A 127 -10.65 8.90 1.11
C ASP A 127 -9.63 9.20 2.22
N ALA A 128 -8.44 8.59 2.14
CA ALA A 128 -7.37 8.81 3.11
C ALA A 128 -6.75 10.22 3.00
N ILE A 129 -6.85 10.85 1.81
CA ILE A 129 -6.32 12.19 1.55
C ILE A 129 -7.18 13.27 2.22
N ILE A 130 -8.48 13.05 2.39
CA ILE A 130 -9.38 14.00 3.06
C ILE A 130 -8.91 14.32 4.49
N ASP A 131 -8.31 13.34 5.15
CA ASP A 131 -7.87 13.42 6.55
C ASP A 131 -6.33 13.42 6.68
N ILE A 132 -5.58 13.53 5.59
CA ILE A 132 -4.10 13.44 5.61
C ILE A 132 -3.46 14.49 6.53
N VAL A 133 -4.08 15.66 6.64
CA VAL A 133 -3.65 16.77 7.52
C VAL A 133 -3.78 16.44 9.01
N THR A 134 -4.53 15.38 9.36
CA THR A 134 -4.70 14.90 10.74
C THR A 134 -3.76 13.76 11.09
N TRP A 135 -2.96 13.29 10.12
CA TRP A 135 -2.01 12.20 10.36
C TRP A 135 -0.91 12.65 11.32
N HIS A 136 -0.36 11.66 12.04
CA HIS A 136 0.78 11.90 12.92
C HIS A 136 1.94 12.49 12.12
N ASP A 137 2.47 13.62 12.56
CA ASP A 137 3.51 14.40 11.89
C ASP A 137 3.20 14.79 10.43
N ALA A 138 1.96 15.20 10.15
CA ALA A 138 1.49 15.59 8.82
C ALA A 138 2.39 16.61 8.10
N GLU A 139 2.97 17.59 8.81
CA GLU A 139 3.92 18.55 8.23
C GLU A 139 5.14 17.86 7.64
N ARG A 140 5.76 16.95 8.41
CA ARG A 140 6.92 16.18 7.96
C ARG A 140 6.56 15.24 6.81
N ILE A 141 5.37 14.62 6.86
CA ILE A 141 4.85 13.78 5.78
C ILE A 141 4.77 14.57 4.47
N ALA A 142 4.28 15.81 4.51
CA ALA A 142 4.10 16.66 3.35
C ALA A 142 5.42 16.99 2.62
N GLU A 143 6.53 17.05 3.35
CA GLU A 143 7.86 17.35 2.79
C GLU A 143 8.57 16.12 2.18
N LEU A 144 8.19 14.91 2.60
CA LEU A 144 8.95 13.69 2.30
C LEU A 144 8.54 13.00 0.98
N ALA A 145 7.33 13.24 0.49
CA ALA A 145 6.80 12.54 -0.68
C ALA A 145 5.73 13.35 -1.43
N THR A 146 5.61 13.07 -2.73
CA THR A 146 4.41 13.43 -3.50
C THR A 146 3.32 12.40 -3.22
N PHE A 147 2.10 12.83 -2.94
CA PHE A 147 0.98 11.94 -2.66
C PHE A 147 0.17 11.66 -3.92
N ILE A 148 -0.21 10.40 -4.10
CA ILE A 148 -1.05 9.96 -5.21
C ILE A 148 -2.39 9.55 -4.62
N ALA A 149 -3.41 10.34 -4.92
CA ALA A 149 -4.80 10.13 -4.51
C ALA A 149 -5.54 9.35 -5.59
N ALA A 150 -5.75 8.06 -5.38
CA ALA A 150 -6.52 7.23 -6.29
C ALA A 150 -8.03 7.46 -6.07
N THR A 151 -8.68 8.16 -7.00
CA THR A 151 -10.08 8.55 -6.89
C THR A 151 -11.01 7.52 -7.53
N ARG A 152 -12.22 7.44 -6.98
CA ARG A 152 -13.35 6.73 -7.57
C ARG A 152 -14.28 7.75 -8.25
N PRO A 153 -15.09 7.34 -9.25
CA PRO A 153 -16.09 8.21 -9.83
C PRO A 153 -16.98 8.84 -8.74
N GLY A 154 -17.14 10.16 -8.77
CA GLY A 154 -17.92 10.91 -7.79
C GLY A 154 -17.19 11.31 -6.50
N PHE A 155 -15.89 11.05 -6.38
CA PHE A 155 -15.09 11.56 -5.26
C PHE A 155 -14.99 13.10 -5.30
N ASP A 156 -15.22 13.75 -4.15
CA ASP A 156 -15.16 15.21 -4.02
C ASP A 156 -13.71 15.69 -3.86
N ILE A 157 -13.04 15.89 -5.00
CA ILE A 157 -11.66 16.40 -5.07
C ILE A 157 -11.56 17.82 -4.51
N ASP A 158 -12.61 18.64 -4.65
CA ASP A 158 -12.57 20.04 -4.26
C ASP A 158 -12.54 20.20 -2.75
N THR A 159 -13.33 19.40 -2.02
CA THR A 159 -13.24 19.35 -0.55
C THR A 159 -11.86 18.91 -0.06
N ALA A 160 -11.26 17.88 -0.69
CA ALA A 160 -9.92 17.42 -0.32
C ALA A 160 -8.85 18.52 -0.55
N ARG A 161 -8.92 19.21 -1.69
CA ARG A 161 -8.03 20.34 -1.99
C ARG A 161 -8.21 21.51 -1.03
N ALA A 162 -9.45 21.85 -0.70
CA ALA A 162 -9.76 22.93 0.24
C ALA A 162 -9.16 22.65 1.61
N ARG A 163 -9.36 21.44 2.16
CA ARG A 163 -8.78 21.04 3.46
C ARG A 163 -7.25 21.11 3.49
N ILE A 164 -6.59 20.63 2.45
CA ILE A 164 -5.12 20.71 2.34
C ILE A 164 -4.69 22.18 2.34
N LYS A 165 -5.34 23.02 1.51
CA LYS A 165 -5.03 24.44 1.42
C LYS A 165 -5.25 25.17 2.75
N GLU A 166 -6.35 24.89 3.44
CA GLU A 166 -6.69 25.47 4.74
C GLU A 166 -5.72 25.07 5.85
N SER A 167 -5.13 23.87 5.77
CA SER A 167 -4.13 23.43 6.74
C SER A 167 -2.82 24.22 6.70
N GLY A 168 -2.51 24.87 5.57
CA GLY A 168 -1.23 25.55 5.35
C GLY A 168 -0.04 24.61 5.15
N LEU A 169 -0.25 23.28 5.17
CA LEU A 169 0.81 22.28 5.00
C LEU A 169 1.17 22.09 3.51
N PRO A 170 2.46 21.86 3.17
CA PRO A 170 2.95 21.88 1.80
C PRO A 170 2.72 20.55 1.03
N PHE A 171 1.56 19.92 1.18
CA PHE A 171 1.29 18.64 0.50
C PHE A 171 1.24 18.80 -1.03
N ASP A 172 2.11 18.09 -1.76
CA ASP A 172 1.98 17.87 -3.20
C ASP A 172 1.09 16.65 -3.45
N VAL A 173 -0.15 16.86 -3.91
CA VAL A 173 -1.11 15.78 -4.17
C VAL A 173 -1.50 15.70 -5.64
N ARG A 174 -1.27 14.54 -6.23
CA ARG A 174 -1.67 14.16 -7.60
C ARG A 174 -2.89 13.27 -7.54
N TYR A 175 -3.97 13.71 -8.16
CA TYR A 175 -5.21 12.94 -8.23
C TYR A 175 -5.22 12.14 -9.52
N ILE A 176 -5.39 10.83 -9.40
CA ILE A 176 -5.53 9.93 -10.54
C ILE A 176 -6.88 9.23 -10.46
N GLN A 177 -7.59 9.16 -11.58
CA GLN A 177 -8.84 8.41 -11.63
C GLN A 177 -8.55 6.96 -11.97
N ILE A 178 -8.89 6.05 -11.05
CA ILE A 178 -8.71 4.62 -11.25
C ILE A 178 -10.06 3.93 -11.55
N PRO A 179 -10.07 2.82 -12.30
CA PRO A 179 -11.27 2.03 -12.49
C PRO A 179 -11.88 1.63 -11.14
N ALA A 180 -13.19 1.81 -10.99
CA ALA A 180 -13.90 1.45 -9.77
C ALA A 180 -14.03 -0.08 -9.65
N LEU A 181 -13.02 -0.71 -9.03
CA LEU A 181 -13.08 -2.12 -8.65
C LEU A 181 -13.68 -2.23 -7.25
N ALA A 182 -14.94 -2.66 -7.16
CA ALA A 182 -15.62 -2.93 -5.90
C ALA A 182 -15.11 -4.23 -5.24
N ILE A 183 -13.79 -4.32 -5.02
CA ILE A 183 -13.10 -5.44 -4.40
C ILE A 183 -12.52 -4.94 -3.07
N SER A 184 -12.84 -5.64 -1.99
CA SER A 184 -12.25 -5.36 -0.68
C SER A 184 -11.72 -6.65 -0.04
N SER A 185 -10.64 -6.51 0.72
CA SER A 185 -10.06 -7.59 1.52
C SER A 185 -11.11 -8.20 2.46
N THR A 186 -11.93 -7.38 3.10
CA THR A 186 -13.04 -7.83 3.96
C THR A 186 -14.04 -8.71 3.21
N ASN A 187 -14.44 -8.33 1.99
CA ASN A 187 -15.34 -9.14 1.18
C ASN A 187 -14.68 -10.49 0.80
N ILE A 188 -13.39 -10.49 0.47
CA ILE A 188 -12.65 -11.73 0.17
C ILE A 188 -12.66 -12.66 1.38
N ARG A 189 -12.30 -12.16 2.58
CA ARG A 189 -12.31 -12.98 3.80
C ARG A 189 -13.70 -13.54 4.11
N LYS A 190 -14.77 -12.71 4.02
CA LYS A 190 -16.17 -13.15 4.20
C LYS A 190 -16.58 -14.26 3.22
N ARG A 191 -16.16 -14.16 1.96
CA ARG A 191 -16.47 -15.16 0.94
C ARG A 191 -15.76 -16.48 1.21
N VAL A 192 -14.47 -16.44 1.58
CA VAL A 192 -13.71 -17.65 1.91
C VAL A 192 -14.32 -18.37 3.11
N ALA A 193 -14.67 -17.65 4.18
CA ALA A 193 -15.34 -18.21 5.36
C ALA A 193 -16.68 -18.90 5.03
N ARG A 194 -17.39 -18.43 4.00
CA ARG A 194 -18.66 -19.00 3.51
C ARG A 194 -18.48 -20.10 2.46
N GLY A 195 -17.25 -20.54 2.19
CA GLY A 195 -16.94 -21.49 1.11
C GLY A 195 -17.23 -20.97 -0.30
N MET A 196 -17.40 -19.65 -0.46
CA MET A 196 -17.67 -19.02 -1.74
C MET A 196 -16.39 -18.80 -2.54
N SER A 197 -16.51 -18.85 -3.87
CA SER A 197 -15.37 -18.56 -4.75
C SER A 197 -14.91 -17.11 -4.62
N VAL A 198 -13.59 -16.90 -4.53
CA VAL A 198 -12.93 -15.58 -4.64
C VAL A 198 -12.07 -15.49 -5.91
N ARG A 199 -12.29 -16.40 -6.86
CA ARG A 199 -11.67 -16.34 -8.19
C ARG A 199 -11.95 -14.99 -8.84
N TYR A 200 -10.93 -14.42 -9.49
CA TYR A 200 -10.96 -13.09 -10.11
C TYR A 200 -11.10 -11.91 -9.15
N LEU A 201 -11.05 -12.13 -7.83
CA LEU A 201 -10.92 -11.05 -6.86
C LEU A 201 -9.46 -10.82 -6.46
N THR A 202 -8.63 -11.84 -6.56
CA THR A 202 -7.17 -11.80 -6.36
C THR A 202 -6.48 -12.76 -7.32
N SER A 203 -5.13 -12.76 -7.36
CA SER A 203 -4.37 -13.63 -8.24
C SER A 203 -4.55 -15.12 -7.91
N GLU A 204 -4.39 -15.99 -8.90
CA GLU A 204 -4.44 -17.44 -8.71
C GLU A 204 -3.36 -17.92 -7.72
N SER A 205 -2.20 -17.28 -7.71
CA SER A 205 -1.11 -17.59 -6.77
C SER A 205 -1.52 -17.30 -5.31
N VAL A 206 -2.18 -16.17 -5.05
CA VAL A 206 -2.72 -15.81 -3.73
C VAL A 206 -3.87 -16.74 -3.35
N LEU A 207 -4.78 -17.06 -4.28
CA LEU A 207 -5.86 -18.02 -4.04
C LEU A 207 -5.32 -19.40 -3.65
N GLY A 208 -4.29 -19.88 -4.34
CA GLY A 208 -3.60 -21.12 -4.02
C GLY A 208 -2.96 -21.09 -2.63
N TYR A 209 -2.35 -19.96 -2.26
CA TYR A 209 -1.75 -19.76 -0.94
C TYR A 209 -2.81 -19.80 0.18
N ILE A 210 -3.90 -19.05 0.03
CA ILE A 210 -5.03 -19.02 0.98
C ILE A 210 -5.55 -20.44 1.23
N ARG A 211 -5.76 -21.23 0.18
CA ARG A 211 -6.23 -22.62 0.28
C ARG A 211 -5.21 -23.52 0.98
N LYS A 212 -3.94 -23.45 0.58
CA LYS A 212 -2.86 -24.28 1.14
C LYS A 212 -2.68 -24.03 2.63
N ARG A 213 -2.80 -22.78 3.07
CA ARG A 213 -2.63 -22.34 4.46
C ARG A 213 -3.93 -22.33 5.26
N ARG A 214 -5.07 -22.67 4.63
CA ARG A 214 -6.42 -22.63 5.21
C ARG A 214 -6.76 -21.26 5.84
N LEU A 215 -6.29 -20.17 5.24
CA LEU A 215 -6.56 -18.83 5.75
C LEU A 215 -8.04 -18.49 5.57
N TYR A 216 -8.60 -17.77 6.54
CA TYR A 216 -9.97 -17.23 6.54
C TYR A 216 -11.12 -18.25 6.59
N ALA A 217 -10.83 -19.56 6.63
CA ALA A 217 -11.85 -20.61 6.57
C ALA A 217 -12.72 -20.69 7.83
N ASP A 218 -12.14 -20.35 8.99
CA ASP A 218 -12.78 -20.53 10.31
C ASP A 218 -13.34 -19.22 10.90
N LEU A 219 -13.41 -18.14 10.10
CA LEU A 219 -13.93 -16.85 10.58
C LEU A 219 -15.47 -16.88 10.69
N GLY A 220 -16.00 -16.52 11.86
CA GLY A 220 -17.43 -16.33 12.13
C GLY A 220 -17.95 -14.99 11.60
N GLN A 221 -19.28 -14.77 11.61
CA GLN A 221 -19.84 -13.48 11.17
C GLN A 221 -19.38 -12.30 12.03
N GLU A 222 -19.14 -12.54 13.33
CA GLU A 222 -18.68 -11.57 14.32
C GLU A 222 -17.26 -11.06 14.05
N ASP A 223 -16.42 -11.82 13.33
CA ASP A 223 -15.03 -11.45 12.99
C ASP A 223 -14.92 -10.35 11.92
N PHE A 224 -16.06 -9.85 11.43
CA PHE A 224 -16.12 -8.89 10.33
C PHE A 224 -16.89 -7.60 10.62
N GLU A 225 -17.39 -7.42 11.85
CA GLU A 225 -17.90 -6.16 12.38
C GLU A 225 -16.74 -5.27 12.87
#